data_AF-A0A1G1VZM7-F1
#
_entry.id   AF-A0A1G1VZM7-F1
#
_cell.length_a   1.000
_cell.length_b   1.000
_cell.length_c   1.000
_cell.angle_alpha   90.00
_cell.angle_beta   90.00
_cell.angle_gamma   90.00
#
_symmetry.space_group_name_H-M   'P 1'
#
loop_
_entity.id
_entity.type
_entity.pdbx_description
1 polymer ?
#
loop_
_entity_poly.entity_id
_entity_poly.type
_entity_poly.pdbx_seq_one_letter_code
_entity_poly.pdbx_strand_id
1 'polypeptide(L)'
;MANSGNILNQDVHVGDTVRVSQRVQEEGKERTQLFEGILIAIKGSGSGKSFRVRKLSSGGIGVEKIWPVISPNLTKLVVVKRGSVARGKLYYLRDRIGKLATRIKQSDKDKKQSAQKAAGKTG
;
A
#
# COMPACT_ATOMS: atom_id res chain seq x y z
N MET A 1 1.95 2.25 -18.36
CA MET A 1 1.79 1.58 -17.05
C MET A 1 1.29 2.61 -16.05
N ALA A 2 0.30 2.29 -15.23
CA ALA A 2 -0.23 3.23 -14.25
C ALA A 2 0.66 3.26 -13.00
N ASN A 3 1.12 4.46 -12.61
CA ASN A 3 1.79 4.73 -11.33
C ASN A 3 0.80 5.12 -10.23
N SER A 4 -0.48 5.31 -10.58
CA SER A 4 -1.57 5.65 -9.69
C SER A 4 -2.84 4.85 -10.01
N GLY A 5 -3.81 4.90 -9.12
CA GLY A 5 -5.14 4.35 -9.37
C GLY A 5 -6.11 4.67 -8.24
N ASN A 6 -7.40 4.54 -8.53
CA ASN A 6 -8.44 4.51 -7.52
C ASN A 6 -8.79 3.05 -7.21
N ILE A 7 -8.77 2.67 -5.94
CA ILE A 7 -9.08 1.31 -5.44
C ILE A 7 -10.00 1.47 -4.24
N LEU A 8 -11.23 0.93 -4.32
CA LEU A 8 -12.25 1.09 -3.28
C LEU A 8 -12.44 2.56 -2.84
N ASN A 9 -12.58 3.47 -3.81
CA ASN A 9 -12.71 4.92 -3.58
C ASN A 9 -11.50 5.59 -2.92
N GLN A 10 -10.38 4.88 -2.78
CA GLN A 10 -9.13 5.42 -2.28
C GLN A 10 -8.15 5.65 -3.43
N ASP A 11 -7.73 6.89 -3.62
CA ASP A 11 -6.64 7.21 -4.55
C ASP A 11 -5.32 6.74 -3.96
N VAL A 12 -4.56 5.96 -4.74
CA VAL A 12 -3.27 5.37 -4.37
C VAL A 12 -2.21 5.65 -5.43
N HIS A 13 -0.97 5.73 -4.98
CA HIS A 13 0.21 5.88 -5.83
C HIS A 13 1.26 4.84 -5.48
N VAL A 14 1.99 4.38 -6.48
CA VAL A 14 3.19 3.56 -6.25
C VAL A 14 4.15 4.34 -5.34
N GLY A 15 4.64 3.68 -4.29
CA GLY A 15 5.43 4.29 -3.22
C GLY A 15 4.64 4.57 -1.94
N ASP A 16 3.31 4.62 -2.00
CA ASP A 16 2.48 4.78 -0.81
C ASP A 16 2.59 3.57 0.12
N THR A 17 2.62 3.80 1.43
CA THR A 17 2.34 2.76 2.42
C THR A 17 0.83 2.63 2.55
N VAL A 18 0.31 1.44 2.24
CA VAL A 18 -1.11 1.12 2.27
C VAL A 18 -1.37 0.01 3.28
N ARG A 19 -2.52 0.11 3.95
CA ARG A 19 -3.09 -0.96 4.78
C ARG A 19 -4.27 -1.55 4.03
N VAL A 20 -4.16 -2.84 3.75
CA VAL A 20 -5.14 -3.64 3.02
C VAL A 20 -5.89 -4.51 4.01
N SER A 21 -7.22 -4.40 4.04
CA SER A 21 -8.09 -5.31 4.76
C SER A 21 -8.63 -6.36 3.80
N GLN A 22 -8.37 -7.63 4.11
CA GLN A 22 -8.85 -8.77 3.34
C GLN A 22 -9.71 -9.66 4.20
N ARG A 23 -10.88 -10.07 3.70
CA ARG A 23 -11.66 -11.14 4.29
C ARG A 23 -11.00 -12.48 3.98
N VAL A 24 -10.81 -13.30 5.01
CA VAL A 24 -10.26 -14.66 4.91
C VAL A 24 -11.19 -15.60 5.66
N GLN A 25 -11.51 -16.74 5.06
CA GLN A 25 -12.32 -17.79 5.66
C GLN A 25 -11.41 -18.99 5.95
N GLU A 26 -11.37 -19.44 7.19
CA GLU A 26 -10.61 -20.62 7.64
C GLU A 26 -11.51 -21.43 8.58
N GLU A 27 -11.62 -22.74 8.35
CA GLU A 27 -12.38 -23.67 9.20
C GLU A 27 -13.83 -23.21 9.49
N GLY A 28 -14.49 -22.61 8.50
CA GLY A 28 -15.86 -22.11 8.60
C GLY A 28 -16.02 -20.76 9.33
N LYS A 29 -14.93 -20.17 9.85
CA LYS A 29 -14.95 -18.84 10.48
C LYS A 29 -14.41 -17.78 9.52
N GLU A 30 -15.07 -16.63 9.48
CA GLU A 30 -14.57 -15.46 8.75
C GLU A 30 -13.76 -14.55 9.68
N ARG A 31 -12.60 -14.07 9.19
CA ARG A 31 -11.79 -13.05 9.86
C ARG A 31 -11.30 -12.00 8.88
N THR A 32 -11.05 -10.79 9.36
CA THR A 32 -10.38 -9.74 8.58
C THR A 32 -8.88 -9.79 8.83
N GLN A 33 -8.10 -10.11 7.81
CA GLN A 33 -6.64 -10.02 7.86
C GLN A 33 -6.17 -8.66 7.35
N LEU A 34 -5.29 -8.03 8.13
CA LEU A 34 -4.65 -6.77 7.76
C LEU A 34 -3.27 -7.02 7.17
N PHE A 35 -2.98 -6.39 6.03
CA PHE A 35 -1.65 -6.37 5.44
C PHE A 35 -1.23 -4.93 5.15
N GLU A 36 -0.20 -4.46 5.86
CA GLU A 36 0.36 -3.13 5.67
C GLU A 36 1.75 -3.21 5.04
N GLY A 37 1.98 -2.41 4.01
CA GLY A 37 3.27 -2.33 3.31
C GLY A 37 3.27 -1.29 2.20
N ILE A 38 4.37 -1.26 1.44
CA ILE A 38 4.57 -0.32 0.33
C ILE A 38 3.89 -0.86 -0.92
N LEU A 39 3.07 -0.03 -1.57
CA LEU A 39 2.53 -0.29 -2.90
C LEU A 39 3.67 -0.19 -3.92
N ILE A 40 4.15 -1.34 -4.41
CA ILE A 40 5.33 -1.39 -5.28
C ILE A 40 5.00 -1.45 -6.78
N ALA A 41 3.76 -1.78 -7.14
CA ALA A 41 3.30 -1.78 -8.52
C ALA A 41 1.77 -1.81 -8.61
N ILE A 42 1.26 -1.15 -9.65
CA ILE A 42 -0.10 -1.33 -10.18
C ILE A 42 0.06 -1.87 -11.61
N LYS A 43 -0.64 -2.94 -11.95
CA LYS A 43 -0.52 -3.63 -13.25
C LYS A 43 -1.91 -3.93 -13.83
N GLY A 44 -1.97 -4.03 -15.16
CA GLY A 44 -3.18 -4.41 -15.88
C GLY A 44 -4.16 -3.25 -16.06
N SER A 45 -5.29 -3.57 -16.66
CA SER A 45 -6.41 -2.68 -16.97
C SER A 45 -7.72 -3.46 -16.83
N GLY A 46 -8.84 -2.73 -16.75
CA GLY A 46 -10.18 -3.32 -16.62
C GLY A 46 -10.27 -4.34 -15.47
N SER A 47 -10.89 -5.48 -15.77
CA SER A 47 -11.05 -6.61 -14.84
C SER A 47 -9.71 -7.26 -14.42
N GLY A 48 -8.68 -7.17 -15.25
CA GLY A 48 -7.33 -7.67 -14.97
C GLY A 48 -6.45 -6.74 -14.13
N LYS A 49 -6.98 -5.59 -13.69
CA LYS A 49 -6.23 -4.62 -12.88
C LYS A 49 -5.92 -5.20 -11.50
N SER A 50 -4.66 -5.16 -11.12
CA SER A 50 -4.16 -5.63 -9.81
C SER A 50 -3.11 -4.70 -9.25
N PHE A 51 -2.90 -4.79 -7.94
CA PHE A 51 -1.87 -4.04 -7.22
C PHE A 51 -1.06 -4.97 -6.32
N ARG A 52 0.19 -4.60 -6.06
CA ARG A 52 1.14 -5.41 -5.30
C ARG A 52 1.71 -4.61 -4.14
N VAL A 53 1.60 -5.15 -2.94
CA VAL A 53 2.10 -4.53 -1.70
C VAL A 53 3.21 -5.39 -1.12
N ARG A 54 4.31 -4.76 -0.71
CA ARG A 54 5.49 -5.41 -0.13
C ARG A 54 5.71 -4.92 1.31
N LYS A 55 6.01 -5.84 2.23
CA LYS A 55 6.51 -5.51 3.57
C LYS A 55 7.71 -6.39 3.93
N LEU A 56 8.56 -5.91 4.84
CA LEU A 56 9.46 -6.80 5.57
C LEU A 56 8.73 -7.31 6.81
N SER A 57 8.75 -8.63 7.01
CA SER A 57 8.25 -9.25 8.24
C SER A 57 9.29 -9.15 9.36
N SER A 58 8.90 -9.55 10.58
CA SER A 58 9.76 -9.50 11.79
C SER A 58 11.09 -10.25 11.62
N GLY A 59 11.13 -11.33 10.84
CA GLY A 59 12.35 -12.08 10.54
C GLY A 59 13.20 -11.52 9.39
N GLY A 60 12.95 -10.29 8.92
CA GLY A 60 13.64 -9.72 7.75
C GLY A 60 13.22 -10.32 6.40
N ILE A 61 12.31 -11.29 6.41
CA ILE A 61 11.78 -11.94 5.20
C ILE A 61 10.84 -10.96 4.48
N GLY A 62 11.12 -10.70 3.21
CA GLY A 62 10.27 -9.88 2.35
C GLY A 62 9.02 -10.63 1.93
N VAL A 63 7.86 -10.11 2.29
CA VAL A 63 6.55 -10.68 1.92
C VAL A 63 5.88 -9.75 0.92
N GLU A 64 5.43 -10.33 -0.19
CA GLU A 64 4.65 -9.64 -1.21
C GLU A 64 3.29 -10.29 -1.35
N LYS A 65 2.24 -9.47 -1.37
CA LYS A 65 0.88 -9.89 -1.70
C LYS A 65 0.36 -9.11 -2.89
N ILE A 66 -0.43 -9.78 -3.72
CA ILE A 66 -1.03 -9.24 -4.93
C ILE A 66 -2.53 -9.36 -4.78
N TRP A 67 -3.26 -8.29 -5.07
CA TRP A 67 -4.72 -8.30 -5.08
C TRP A 67 -5.25 -7.81 -6.44
N PRO A 68 -6.22 -8.52 -7.03
CA PRO A 68 -7.08 -7.94 -8.05
C PRO A 68 -7.88 -6.77 -7.45
N VAL A 69 -8.04 -5.68 -8.21
CA VAL A 69 -8.82 -4.51 -7.77
C VAL A 69 -10.30 -4.86 -7.59
N ILE A 70 -10.82 -5.80 -8.38
CA ILE A 70 -12.21 -6.25 -8.35
C ILE A 70 -12.48 -7.39 -7.35
N SER A 71 -11.49 -7.77 -6.54
CA SER A 71 -11.63 -8.92 -5.64
C SER A 71 -12.72 -8.68 -4.59
N PRO A 72 -13.71 -9.59 -4.42
CA PRO A 72 -14.75 -9.44 -3.41
C PRO A 72 -14.20 -9.57 -1.98
N ASN A 73 -13.04 -10.23 -1.83
CA ASN A 73 -12.39 -10.40 -0.54
C ASN A 73 -11.62 -9.16 -0.10
N LEU A 74 -11.43 -8.17 -0.96
CA LEU A 74 -10.79 -6.91 -0.63
C LEU A 74 -11.84 -5.96 -0.03
N THR A 75 -11.82 -5.77 1.28
CA THR A 75 -12.89 -5.05 1.99
C THR A 75 -12.58 -3.57 2.18
N LYS A 76 -11.30 -3.22 2.37
CA LYS A 76 -10.87 -1.84 2.59
C LYS A 76 -9.41 -1.65 2.16
N LEU A 77 -9.11 -0.47 1.65
CA LEU A 77 -7.75 -0.01 1.44
C LEU A 77 -7.61 1.40 2.01
N VAL A 78 -6.61 1.60 2.87
CA VAL A 78 -6.30 2.92 3.44
C VAL A 78 -4.85 3.27 3.12
N VAL A 79 -4.61 4.51 2.68
CA VAL A 79 -3.26 5.05 2.60
C VAL A 79 -2.84 5.51 3.99
N VAL A 80 -1.83 4.85 4.55
CA VAL A 80 -1.27 5.18 5.86
C VAL A 80 -0.25 6.31 5.74
N LYS A 81 0.48 6.35 4.62
CA LYS A 81 1.54 7.33 4.36
C LYS A 81 1.77 7.45 2.85
N ARG A 82 1.81 8.67 2.32
CA ARG A 82 2.19 8.89 0.91
C ARG A 82 3.68 8.85 0.71
N GLY A 83 4.07 8.13 -0.33
CA GLY A 83 5.44 8.09 -0.82
C GLY A 83 5.66 9.06 -1.97
N SER A 84 6.89 9.50 -2.13
CA SER A 84 7.38 10.16 -3.34
C SER A 84 8.45 9.28 -3.97
N VAL A 85 8.18 8.82 -5.18
CA VAL A 85 9.07 7.97 -5.96
C VAL A 85 9.06 8.43 -7.42
N ALA A 86 10.20 8.29 -8.09
CA ALA A 86 10.31 8.60 -9.51
C ALA A 86 9.90 7.43 -10.43
N ARG A 87 9.90 6.20 -9.90
CA ARG A 87 9.68 4.98 -10.69
C ARG A 87 8.25 4.49 -10.56
N GLY A 88 7.64 4.08 -11.68
CA GLY A 88 6.31 3.46 -11.70
C GLY A 88 6.25 2.03 -11.14
N LYS A 89 7.41 1.40 -10.87
CA LYS A 89 7.53 0.10 -10.22
C LYS A 89 8.76 0.08 -9.31
N LEU A 90 8.61 -0.45 -8.11
CA LEU A 90 9.65 -0.43 -7.06
C LEU A 90 10.24 -1.81 -6.81
N TYR A 91 10.41 -2.63 -7.85
CA TYR A 91 10.97 -3.98 -7.71
C TYR A 91 12.40 -3.99 -7.16
N TYR A 92 13.14 -2.89 -7.34
CA TYR A 92 14.46 -2.69 -6.72
C TYR A 92 14.45 -2.81 -5.19
N LEU A 93 13.28 -2.68 -4.52
CA LEU A 93 13.16 -2.87 -3.07
C LEU A 93 13.32 -4.35 -2.65
N ARG A 94 13.33 -5.28 -3.60
CA ARG A 94 13.58 -6.71 -3.34
C ARG A 94 15.04 -6.98 -3.01
N ASP A 95 15.93 -6.26 -3.65
CA ASP A 95 17.39 -6.45 -3.55
C ASP A 95 18.02 -5.56 -2.47
N ARG A 96 17.22 -4.69 -1.84
CA ARG A 96 17.67 -3.83 -0.75
C ARG A 96 17.61 -4.55 0.59
N ILE A 97 18.48 -4.16 1.50
CA ILE A 97 18.59 -4.71 2.85
C ILE A 97 18.31 -3.65 3.93
N GLY A 98 17.93 -4.13 5.12
CA GLY A 98 17.69 -3.30 6.30
C GLY A 98 16.72 -2.14 6.04
N LYS A 99 17.08 -0.94 6.51
CA LYS A 99 16.23 0.27 6.38
C LYS A 99 15.99 0.68 4.92
N LEU A 100 16.89 0.35 4.00
CA LEU A 100 16.78 0.77 2.59
C LEU A 100 15.68 0.00 1.84
N ALA A 101 15.32 -1.19 2.31
CA ALA A 101 14.24 -2.02 1.75
C ALA A 101 12.84 -1.47 2.04
N THR A 102 12.70 -0.61 3.04
CA THR A 102 11.41 -0.08 3.51
C THR A 102 11.32 1.44 3.47
N ARG A 103 12.44 2.15 3.27
CA ARG A 103 12.46 3.61 3.26
C ARG A 103 12.07 4.16 1.87
N ILE A 104 10.91 4.79 1.82
CA ILE A 104 10.48 5.67 0.73
C ILE A 104 10.44 7.11 1.25
N LYS A 105 10.89 8.07 0.42
CA LYS A 105 10.82 9.49 0.74
C LYS A 105 9.36 9.90 0.91
N GLN A 106 9.04 10.68 1.93
CA GLN A 106 7.67 11.21 2.10
C GLN A 106 7.34 12.22 1.01
N SER A 107 6.08 12.22 0.56
CA SER A 107 5.59 13.28 -0.31
C SER A 107 5.49 14.60 0.47
N ASP A 108 5.85 15.71 -0.18
CA ASP A 108 5.79 17.03 0.46
C ASP A 108 4.34 17.52 0.65
N LYS A 109 3.38 16.96 -0.10
CA LYS A 109 1.94 17.21 0.08
C LYS A 109 1.42 16.65 1.40
N ASP A 110 1.89 15.46 1.80
CA ASP A 110 1.50 14.85 3.07
C ASP A 110 2.02 15.61 4.29
N LYS A 111 3.24 16.18 4.20
CA LYS A 111 3.80 17.00 5.29
C LYS A 111 2.91 18.20 5.61
N LYS A 112 2.31 18.81 4.59
CA LYS A 112 1.37 19.94 4.76
C LYS A 112 0.03 19.49 5.36
N GLN A 113 -0.50 18.33 4.96
CA GLN A 113 -1.76 17.80 5.49
C GLN A 113 -1.65 17.31 6.94
N SER A 114 -0.54 16.69 7.33
CA SER A 114 -0.28 16.30 8.73
C SER A 114 -0.04 17.51 9.64
N ALA A 115 0.62 18.57 9.13
CA ALA A 115 0.82 19.81 9.87
C ALA A 115 -0.50 20.57 10.11
N GLN A 116 -1.40 20.61 9.12
CA GLN A 116 -2.72 21.25 9.26
C GLN A 116 -3.65 20.49 10.22
N LYS A 117 -3.66 19.15 10.21
CA LYS A 117 -4.44 18.34 11.17
C LYS A 117 -3.93 18.45 12.61
N ALA A 118 -2.64 18.69 12.82
CA ALA A 118 -2.08 18.90 14.14
C ALA A 118 -2.44 20.29 14.70
N ALA A 119 -2.50 21.32 13.85
CA ALA A 119 -2.87 22.68 14.26
C ALA A 119 -4.37 22.83 14.61
N GLY A 120 -5.25 22.04 14.00
CA GLY A 120 -6.70 22.10 14.24
C GLY A 120 -7.23 21.29 15.42
N LYS A 121 -6.38 20.61 16.21
CA LYS A 121 -6.79 19.72 17.33
C LYS A 121 -6.66 20.37 18.72
N THR A 122 -6.48 21.69 18.78
CA THR A 122 -6.27 22.46 20.02
C THR A 122 -7.42 23.43 20.34
N GLY A 123 -8.59 23.26 19.72
CA GLY A 123 -9.79 24.06 19.97
C GLY A 123 -10.95 23.20 20.41
#